data_AF-A0A7V8YIU3-F1
#
_entry.id   AF-A0A7V8YIU3-F1
#
_cell.length_a   1.000
_cell.length_b   1.000
_cell.length_c   1.000
_cell.angle_alpha   90.00
_cell.angle_beta   90.00
_cell.angle_gamma   90.00
#
_symmetry.space_group_name_H-M   'P 1'
#
loop_
_entity.id
_entity.type
_entity.pdbx_description
1 polymer ?
#
loop_
_entity_poly.entity_id
_entity_poly.type
_entity_poly.pdbx_seq_one_letter_code
_entity_poly.pdbx_strand_id
1 'polypeptide(L)'
;MCARHGGDGLGGGGDVEFWRARAHRLAEDNLVLRARVVELEGQVGALTEKVSTLARLAFGTSSEKTAKRKRTPEQAPGQDDPAGGQGGGLDKRGRGQRKGSRGHGRRDYSHLPTREEIHDVPEGERVCPCRGAGYVSFGEE
;
A
#
# COMPACT_ATOMS: atom_id res chain seq x y z
N MET A 1 -21.74 -61.77 -30.98
CA MET A 1 -23.09 -61.83 -30.38
C MET A 1 -22.95 -62.20 -28.92
N CYS A 2 -23.05 -61.23 -28.00
CA CYS A 2 -23.27 -61.46 -26.58
C CYS A 2 -24.25 -60.38 -26.10
N ALA A 3 -25.23 -60.83 -25.32
CA ALA A 3 -26.52 -60.21 -25.13
C ALA A 3 -26.48 -58.89 -24.34
N ARG A 4 -27.24 -57.90 -24.84
CA ARG A 4 -27.73 -56.76 -24.05
C ARG A 4 -28.67 -57.31 -22.99
N HIS A 5 -28.23 -57.35 -21.74
CA HIS A 5 -29.12 -57.56 -20.62
C HIS A 5 -29.86 -56.24 -20.38
N GLY A 6 -31.17 -56.27 -20.63
CA GLY A 6 -32.08 -55.20 -20.30
C GLY A 6 -32.04 -54.93 -18.79
N GLY A 7 -31.85 -53.66 -18.45
CA GLY A 7 -32.18 -53.14 -17.14
C GLY A 7 -33.57 -52.50 -17.21
N ASP A 8 -34.59 -53.33 -17.37
CA ASP A 8 -35.96 -52.95 -17.02
C ASP A 8 -36.01 -52.85 -15.49
N GLY A 9 -36.03 -51.63 -14.98
CA GLY A 9 -36.21 -51.32 -13.57
C GLY A 9 -37.01 -50.04 -13.46
N LEU A 10 -38.34 -50.16 -13.54
CA LEU A 10 -39.27 -49.10 -13.21
C LEU A 10 -39.05 -48.64 -11.76
N GLY A 11 -38.23 -47.60 -11.58
CA GLY A 11 -38.10 -46.85 -10.32
C GLY A 11 -39.37 -46.04 -10.06
N GLY A 12 -40.43 -46.74 -9.64
CA GLY A 12 -41.78 -46.21 -9.54
C GLY A 12 -41.94 -45.22 -8.39
N GLY A 13 -42.37 -43.98 -8.70
CA GLY A 13 -42.93 -42.99 -7.77
C GLY A 13 -42.01 -42.45 -6.67
N GLY A 14 -41.44 -43.31 -5.84
CA GLY A 14 -40.57 -42.97 -4.71
C GLY A 14 -39.26 -42.31 -5.12
N ASP A 15 -38.66 -42.73 -6.23
CA ASP A 15 -37.45 -42.07 -6.76
C ASP A 15 -37.76 -40.64 -7.24
N VAL A 16 -38.91 -40.43 -7.88
CA VAL A 16 -39.34 -39.11 -8.36
C VAL A 16 -39.56 -38.15 -7.19
N GLU A 17 -40.26 -38.60 -6.14
CA GLU A 17 -40.51 -37.79 -4.94
C GLU A 17 -39.22 -37.53 -4.14
N PHE A 18 -38.31 -38.51 -4.07
CA PHE A 18 -36.99 -38.33 -3.49
C PHE A 18 -36.18 -37.24 -4.23
N TRP A 19 -36.12 -37.31 -5.57
CA TRP A 19 -35.40 -36.32 -6.37
C TRP A 19 -36.05 -34.94 -6.31
N ARG A 20 -37.39 -34.85 -6.22
CA ARG A 20 -38.11 -33.58 -6.00
C ARG A 20 -37.79 -32.97 -4.64
N ALA A 21 -37.86 -33.76 -3.57
CA ALA A 21 -37.52 -33.29 -2.22
C ALA A 21 -36.06 -32.82 -2.14
N ARG A 22 -35.15 -33.53 -2.82
CA ARG A 22 -33.74 -33.14 -2.91
C ARG A 22 -33.53 -31.88 -3.74
N ALA A 23 -34.23 -31.73 -4.86
CA ALA A 23 -34.17 -30.51 -5.67
C ALA A 23 -34.69 -29.30 -4.90
N HIS A 24 -35.76 -29.45 -4.12
CA HIS A 24 -36.27 -28.39 -3.25
C HIS A 24 -35.24 -27.96 -2.21
N ARG A 25 -34.68 -28.90 -1.45
CA ARG A 25 -33.63 -28.61 -0.46
C ARG A 25 -32.43 -27.90 -1.09
N LEU A 26 -31.96 -28.39 -2.23
CA LEU A 26 -30.86 -27.76 -2.95
C LEU A 26 -31.21 -26.36 -3.43
N ALA A 27 -32.46 -26.10 -3.82
CA ALA A 27 -32.90 -24.76 -4.20
C ALA A 27 -32.88 -23.81 -3.00
N GLU A 28 -33.40 -24.25 -1.84
CA GLU A 28 -33.36 -23.48 -0.58
C GLU A 28 -31.92 -23.18 -0.16
N ASP A 29 -31.05 -24.20 -0.15
CA ASP A 29 -29.63 -24.05 0.18
C ASP A 29 -28.94 -23.08 -0.79
N ASN A 30 -29.23 -23.16 -2.09
CA ASN A 30 -28.69 -22.23 -3.09
C ASN A 30 -29.12 -20.79 -2.82
N LEU A 31 -30.36 -20.54 -2.39
CA LEU A 31 -30.81 -19.19 -2.05
C LEU A 31 -30.03 -18.64 -0.85
N VAL A 32 -29.85 -19.43 0.20
CA VAL A 32 -29.06 -19.06 1.38
C VAL A 32 -27.60 -18.79 1.02
N LEU A 33 -26.99 -19.66 0.22
CA LEU A 33 -25.61 -19.50 -0.24
C LEU A 33 -25.45 -18.25 -1.10
N ARG A 34 -26.36 -17.97 -2.03
CA ARG A 34 -26.33 -16.76 -2.86
C ARG A 34 -26.47 -15.50 -2.02
N ALA A 35 -27.36 -15.49 -1.04
CA ALA A 35 -27.48 -14.36 -0.11
C ALA A 35 -26.18 -14.11 0.66
N ARG A 36 -25.53 -15.19 1.13
CA ARG A 36 -24.23 -15.09 1.82
C ARG A 36 -23.10 -14.61 0.91
N VAL A 37 -23.10 -15.01 -0.36
CA VAL A 37 -22.14 -14.51 -1.36
C VAL A 37 -22.29 -13.00 -1.54
N VAL A 38 -23.53 -12.51 -1.74
CA VAL A 38 -23.79 -11.07 -1.88
C VAL A 38 -23.33 -10.28 -0.66
N GLU A 39 -23.61 -10.77 0.54
CA GLU A 39 -23.15 -10.15 1.79
C GLU A 39 -21.62 -10.07 1.86
N LEU A 40 -20.94 -11.19 1.61
CA LEU A 40 -19.48 -11.25 1.66
C LEU A 40 -18.82 -10.39 0.58
N GLU A 41 -19.36 -10.36 -0.63
CA GLU A 41 -18.90 -9.48 -1.71
C GLU A 41 -19.04 -8.01 -1.32
N GLY A 42 -20.15 -7.64 -0.67
CA GLY A 42 -20.36 -6.31 -0.10
C GLY A 42 -19.31 -5.94 0.95
N GLN A 43 -19.00 -6.86 1.87
CA GLN A 43 -17.97 -6.67 2.89
C GLN A 43 -16.57 -6.52 2.27
N VAL A 44 -16.24 -7.35 1.27
CA VAL A 44 -14.98 -7.24 0.53
C VAL A 44 -14.88 -5.90 -0.19
N GLY A 45 -15.95 -5.44 -0.83
CA GLY A 45 -16.01 -4.11 -1.46
C GLY A 45 -15.73 -2.99 -0.47
N ALA A 46 -16.45 -2.95 0.64
CA ALA A 46 -16.29 -1.93 1.68
C ALA A 46 -14.88 -1.93 2.31
N LEU A 47 -14.30 -3.11 2.54
CA LEU A 47 -12.93 -3.22 3.05
C LEU A 47 -11.90 -2.78 2.01
N THR A 48 -12.09 -3.12 0.74
CA THR A 48 -11.21 -2.71 -0.36
C THR A 48 -11.18 -1.19 -0.51
N GLU A 49 -12.34 -0.53 -0.41
CA GLU A 49 -12.42 0.93 -0.41
C GLU A 49 -11.64 1.57 0.75
N LYS A 50 -11.82 1.04 1.97
CA LYS A 50 -11.08 1.50 3.16
C LYS A 50 -9.58 1.33 2.98
N VAL A 51 -9.13 0.17 2.51
CA VAL A 51 -7.71 -0.10 2.23
C VAL A 51 -7.17 0.87 1.19
N SER A 52 -7.91 1.10 0.09
CA SER A 52 -7.49 2.05 -0.95
C SER A 52 -7.36 3.48 -0.43
N THR A 53 -8.27 3.89 0.46
CA THR A 53 -8.28 5.22 1.08
C THR A 53 -7.08 5.39 2.00
N LEU A 54 -6.85 4.42 2.89
CA LEU A 54 -5.70 4.43 3.80
C LEU A 54 -4.37 4.37 3.04
N ALA A 55 -4.29 3.58 1.97
CA ALA A 55 -3.10 3.51 1.13
C ALA A 55 -2.79 4.85 0.45
N ARG A 56 -3.79 5.58 -0.04
CA ARG A 56 -3.60 6.93 -0.58
C ARG A 56 -3.16 7.92 0.50
N LEU A 57 -3.73 7.86 1.70
CA LEU A 57 -3.32 8.73 2.81
C LEU A 57 -1.88 8.44 3.27
N ALA A 58 -1.50 7.16 3.36
CA ALA A 58 -0.17 6.75 3.82
C ALA A 58 0.92 6.94 2.75
N PHE A 59 0.61 6.68 1.47
CA PHE A 59 1.63 6.56 0.41
C PHE A 59 1.40 7.45 -0.81
N GLY A 60 0.25 8.12 -0.93
CA GLY A 60 -0.16 8.86 -2.13
C GLY A 60 0.81 9.98 -2.54
N THR A 61 1.42 10.68 -1.58
CA THR A 61 2.39 11.77 -1.86
C THR A 61 3.84 11.30 -1.96
N SER A 62 4.15 10.08 -1.53
CA SER A 62 5.51 9.52 -1.49
C SER A 62 5.88 8.70 -2.74
N SER A 63 4.90 8.10 -3.44
CA SER A 63 5.17 7.20 -4.58
C SER A 63 5.53 7.93 -5.89
N GLU A 64 4.91 9.08 -6.18
CA GLU A 64 5.12 9.82 -7.44
C GLU A 64 6.55 10.37 -7.61
N LYS A 65 7.27 10.63 -6.51
CA LYS A 65 8.64 11.14 -6.53
C LYS A 65 9.67 10.10 -7.00
N THR A 66 9.35 8.82 -6.89
CA THR A 66 10.29 7.71 -7.18
C THR A 66 10.09 7.16 -8.60
N ALA A 67 8.84 7.09 -9.09
CA ALA A 67 8.53 6.59 -10.43
C ALA A 67 9.06 7.49 -11.56
N LYS A 68 9.06 8.82 -11.36
CA LYS A 68 9.58 9.79 -12.33
C LYS A 68 11.10 9.72 -12.53
N ARG A 69 11.84 9.12 -11.58
CA ARG A 69 13.31 8.99 -11.64
C ARG A 69 13.81 7.81 -12.50
N LYS A 70 12.94 6.86 -12.89
CA LYS A 70 13.35 5.64 -13.61
C LYS A 70 13.09 5.63 -15.13
N ARG A 71 12.42 6.64 -15.71
CA ARG A 71 11.99 6.64 -17.14
C ARG A 71 12.81 7.58 -18.05
N THR A 72 14.14 7.57 -17.99
CA THR A 72 14.98 8.19 -19.04
C THR A 72 16.40 7.60 -18.98
N PRO A 73 16.73 6.73 -19.93
CA PRO A 73 17.62 7.06 -21.06
C PRO A 73 16.94 6.66 -22.40
N GLU A 74 17.19 7.18 -23.60
CA GLU A 74 18.45 7.45 -24.30
C GLU A 74 18.14 8.28 -25.58
N GLN A 75 19.15 8.83 -26.25
CA GLN A 75 19.08 9.92 -27.23
C GLN A 75 19.02 9.51 -28.73
N ALA A 76 18.29 10.32 -29.53
CA ALA A 76 18.58 10.86 -30.90
C ALA A 76 18.52 9.93 -32.16
N PRO A 77 18.56 10.45 -33.43
CA PRO A 77 18.67 11.84 -33.94
C PRO A 77 17.77 12.25 -35.16
N GLY A 78 17.70 13.56 -35.44
CA GLY A 78 17.80 14.14 -36.80
C GLY A 78 16.54 14.41 -37.64
N GLN A 79 16.21 15.70 -37.84
CA GLN A 79 16.02 16.29 -39.19
C GLN A 79 15.85 17.82 -39.08
N ASP A 80 16.73 18.52 -39.78
CA ASP A 80 16.85 19.96 -39.90
C ASP A 80 15.83 20.54 -40.90
N ASP A 81 15.29 21.74 -40.62
CA ASP A 81 15.20 22.81 -41.63
C ASP A 81 14.98 24.19 -40.98
N PRO A 82 15.58 25.29 -41.50
CA PRO A 82 15.72 26.55 -40.79
C PRO A 82 14.74 27.63 -41.29
N ALA A 83 13.96 28.22 -40.39
CA ALA A 83 13.26 29.48 -40.64
C ALA A 83 13.48 30.43 -39.46
N GLY A 84 14.10 31.57 -39.76
CA GLY A 84 14.70 32.48 -38.79
C GLY A 84 13.72 33.26 -37.92
N GLY A 85 14.28 33.75 -36.82
CA GLY A 85 13.65 34.74 -35.94
C GLY A 85 14.36 34.76 -34.60
N GLN A 86 15.23 35.75 -34.40
CA GLN A 86 16.04 35.92 -33.20
C GLN A 86 15.19 35.91 -31.91
N GLY A 87 15.47 34.95 -31.04
CA GLY A 87 15.01 34.90 -29.65
C GLY A 87 16.02 34.07 -28.89
N GLY A 88 16.89 34.74 -28.14
CA GLY A 88 18.06 34.14 -27.49
C GLY A 88 17.74 32.83 -26.79
N GLY A 89 18.63 31.86 -26.96
CA GLY A 89 18.55 30.56 -26.31
C GLY A 89 18.27 30.75 -24.83
N LEU A 90 17.02 30.51 -24.43
CA LEU A 90 16.69 30.34 -23.02
C LEU A 90 17.29 28.99 -22.65
N ASP A 91 18.56 29.03 -22.21
CA ASP A 91 19.16 27.96 -21.43
C ASP A 91 18.07 27.46 -20.50
N LYS A 92 17.61 26.23 -20.74
CA LYS A 92 16.55 25.61 -19.95
C LYS A 92 17.10 25.52 -18.53
N ARG A 93 16.84 26.55 -17.73
CA ARG A 93 17.35 26.66 -16.36
C ARG A 93 16.93 25.39 -15.66
N GLY A 94 17.91 24.58 -15.28
CA GLY A 94 17.67 23.33 -14.56
C GLY A 94 16.74 23.61 -13.39
N ARG A 95 15.74 22.75 -13.20
CA ARG A 95 14.83 22.88 -12.04
C ARG A 95 15.65 22.78 -10.77
N GLY A 96 15.38 23.65 -9.80
CA GLY A 96 16.03 23.65 -8.50
C GLY A 96 16.98 24.83 -8.28
N GLN A 97 17.67 24.79 -7.13
CA GLN A 97 18.60 25.82 -6.71
C GLN A 97 19.80 25.89 -7.68
N ARG A 98 20.22 27.09 -8.07
CA ARG A 98 21.35 27.25 -9.02
C ARG A 98 22.64 26.76 -8.37
N LYS A 99 23.45 25.98 -9.11
CA LYS A 99 24.81 25.59 -8.69
C LYS A 99 25.61 26.85 -8.37
N GLY A 100 26.14 26.94 -7.15
CA GLY A 100 26.89 28.11 -6.66
C GLY A 100 26.03 29.24 -6.09
N SER A 101 24.70 29.12 -6.06
CA SER A 101 23.89 30.10 -5.32
C SER A 101 23.99 29.86 -3.81
N ARG A 102 23.95 30.93 -3.03
CA ARG A 102 23.77 30.83 -1.58
C ARG A 102 22.35 30.28 -1.35
N GLY A 103 22.27 29.08 -0.79
CA GLY A 103 20.98 28.48 -0.44
C GLY A 103 20.24 29.35 0.59
N HIS A 104 18.96 29.09 0.76
CA HIS A 104 18.22 29.65 1.88
C HIS A 104 18.84 29.06 3.15
N GLY A 105 19.57 29.87 3.91
CA GLY A 105 20.26 29.44 5.11
C GLY A 105 19.31 28.85 6.15
N ARG A 106 19.85 28.32 7.24
CA ARG A 106 19.02 27.94 8.39
C ARG A 106 18.31 29.18 8.93
N ARG A 107 17.03 29.03 9.29
CA ARG A 107 16.30 30.07 9.99
C ARG A 107 16.94 30.24 11.37
N ASP A 108 17.32 31.47 11.69
CA ASP A 108 17.88 31.81 12.99
C ASP A 108 16.74 31.84 14.03
N TYR A 109 16.91 31.08 15.11
CA TYR A 109 15.97 30.98 16.23
C TYR A 109 16.50 31.62 17.51
N SER A 110 17.62 32.36 17.45
CA SER A 110 18.24 33.04 18.61
C SER A 110 17.34 34.08 19.28
N HIS A 111 16.28 34.51 18.59
CA HIS A 111 15.27 35.44 19.08
C HIS A 111 14.15 34.77 19.87
N LEU A 112 14.05 33.44 19.83
CA LEU A 112 13.04 32.70 20.58
C LEU A 112 13.48 32.55 22.04
N PRO A 113 12.54 32.71 23.00
CA PRO A 113 12.84 32.44 24.40
C PRO A 113 13.22 30.97 24.56
N THR A 114 14.39 30.72 25.14
CA THR A 114 14.89 29.38 25.44
C THR A 114 14.93 29.18 26.96
N ARG A 115 14.57 27.98 27.42
CA ARG A 115 14.67 27.56 28.82
C ARG A 115 15.55 26.32 28.88
N GLU A 116 16.50 26.31 29.80
CA GLU A 116 17.27 25.11 30.13
C GLU A 116 16.43 24.21 31.06
N GLU A 117 16.32 22.93 30.71
CA GLU A 117 15.66 21.90 31.51
C GLU A 117 16.60 20.71 31.65
N ILE A 118 17.11 20.49 32.86
CA ILE A 118 17.97 19.36 33.17
C ILE A 118 17.06 18.21 33.59
N HIS A 119 16.92 17.22 32.71
CA HIS A 119 16.28 15.96 33.03
C HIS A 119 17.31 14.99 33.59
N ASP A 120 17.26 14.79 34.90
CA ASP A 120 18.07 13.76 35.55
C ASP A 120 17.33 12.41 35.51
N VAL A 121 18.08 11.33 35.39
CA VAL A 121 17.52 9.97 35.37
C VAL A 121 17.13 9.60 36.80
N PRO A 122 15.94 9.05 37.07
CA PRO A 122 15.58 8.62 38.42
C PRO A 122 16.50 7.50 38.90
N GLU A 123 16.81 7.44 40.20
CA GLU A 123 17.82 6.52 40.76
C GLU A 123 17.57 5.05 40.42
N GLY A 124 16.30 4.63 40.37
CA GLY A 124 15.91 3.25 40.01
C GLY A 124 16.15 2.88 38.54
N GLU A 125 16.38 3.87 37.67
CA GLU A 125 16.67 3.68 36.24
C GLU A 125 18.16 3.91 35.91
N ARG A 126 18.98 4.32 36.89
CA ARG A 126 20.44 4.48 36.74
C ARG A 126 21.19 3.14 36.81
N VAL A 127 20.60 2.09 36.25
CA VAL A 127 21.15 0.73 36.27
C VAL A 127 21.22 0.17 34.85
N CYS A 128 22.23 -0.64 34.53
CA CYS A 128 22.23 -1.34 33.25
C CYS A 128 21.03 -2.29 33.21
N PRO A 129 20.11 -2.19 32.22
CA PRO A 129 19.03 -3.15 32.07
C PRO A 129 19.52 -4.59 31.83
N CYS A 130 20.79 -4.74 31.44
CA CYS A 130 21.44 -6.01 31.17
C CYS A 130 21.98 -6.74 32.42
N ARG A 131 22.44 -5.98 33.42
CA ARG A 131 23.29 -6.47 34.52
C ARG A 131 22.88 -5.95 35.90
N GLY A 132 21.99 -4.96 35.97
CA GLY A 132 21.54 -4.32 37.20
C GLY A 132 22.61 -3.48 37.91
N ALA A 133 23.82 -3.39 37.37
CA ALA A 133 24.89 -2.57 37.96
C ALA A 133 24.60 -1.09 37.75
N GLY A 134 24.85 -0.28 38.78
CA GLY A 134 24.74 1.18 38.72
C GLY A 134 25.75 1.80 37.75
N TYR A 135 25.43 2.98 37.22
CA TYR A 135 26.40 3.77 36.47
C TYR A 135 27.55 4.24 37.38
N VAL A 136 28.79 4.10 36.92
CA VAL A 136 30.00 4.63 37.57
C VAL A 136 30.52 5.81 36.74
N SER A 137 31.06 6.83 37.41
CA SER A 137 31.76 7.95 36.77
C SER A 137 32.85 7.44 35.84
N PHE A 138 32.94 8.01 34.64
CA PHE A 138 34.05 7.71 33.75
C PHE A 138 35.37 8.21 34.38
N GLY A 139 36.28 7.29 34.75
CA GLY A 139 37.59 7.61 35.34
C GLY A 139 37.85 7.01 36.73
N GLU A 140 36.83 6.42 37.37
CA GLU A 140 36.96 5.64 38.60
C GLU A 140 36.78 4.16 38.24
N GLU A 141 37.85 3.55 37.71
CA GLU A 141 37.97 2.08 37.57
C GLU A 141 38.31 1.45 38.93
#